data_AF-A0A382JRM6-F1
#
_entry.id   AF-A0A382JRM6-F1
#
_cell.length_a   1.000
_cell.length_b   1.000
_cell.length_c   1.000
_cell.angle_alpha   90.00
_cell.angle_beta   90.00
_cell.angle_gamma   90.00
#
_symmetry.space_group_name_H-M   'P 1'
#
loop_
_entity.id
_entity.type
_entity.pdbx_description
1 polymer ?
#
loop_
_entity_poly.entity_id
_entity_poly.type
_entity_poly.pdbx_seq_one_letter_code
_entity_poly.pdbx_strand_id
1 'polypeptide(L)'
;MENIKLSDSQKSFVELANEEGFTNTITRKDIISLQGKHGIKKPAWLMKNLTYRLKRAEYSLPTLGQVMETESSTDSVSDNVEDNVQ
;
A
#
# COMPACT_ATOMS: atom_id res chain seq x y z
N MET A 1 -9.83 -3.68 11.04
CA MET A 1 -8.92 -2.71 10.39
C MET A 1 -9.26 -1.34 10.96
N GLU A 2 -8.29 -0.62 11.54
CA GLU A 2 -8.53 0.72 12.08
C GLU A 2 -8.83 1.69 10.92
N ASN A 3 -9.99 2.34 10.95
CA ASN A 3 -10.34 3.40 10.00
C ASN A 3 -9.53 4.66 10.34
N ILE A 4 -8.28 4.69 9.88
CA ILE A 4 -7.41 5.86 10.03
C ILE A 4 -8.01 6.99 9.19
N LYS A 5 -8.55 8.01 9.86
CA LYS A 5 -9.02 9.23 9.20
C LYS A 5 -7.81 10.08 8.79
N LEU A 6 -7.32 9.85 7.58
CA LEU A 6 -6.26 10.66 6.97
C LEU A 6 -6.78 12.04 6.55
N SER A 7 -5.99 13.09 6.80
CA SER A 7 -6.24 14.42 6.21
C SER A 7 -5.87 14.42 4.72
N ASP A 8 -6.41 15.37 3.95
CA ASP A 8 -6.19 15.39 2.49
C ASP A 8 -4.70 15.44 2.12
N SER A 9 -3.89 16.20 2.87
CA SER A 9 -2.43 16.22 2.70
C SER A 9 -1.75 14.87 2.95
N GLN A 10 -2.30 14.05 3.85
CA GLN A 10 -1.78 12.71 4.14
C GLN A 10 -2.20 11.73 3.05
N LYS A 11 -3.43 11.86 2.53
CA LYS A 11 -3.91 11.08 1.40
C LYS A 11 -3.06 11.33 0.16
N SER A 12 -2.83 12.59 -0.21
CA SER A 12 -1.99 12.92 -1.38
C SER A 12 -0.57 12.37 -1.27
N PHE A 13 0.01 12.31 -0.07
CA PHE A 13 1.31 11.67 0.13
C PHE A 13 1.24 10.16 -0.12
N VAL A 14 0.20 9.49 0.38
CA VAL A 14 0.02 8.05 0.21
C VAL A 14 -0.27 7.69 -1.25
N GLU A 15 -1.10 8.48 -1.95
CA GLU A 15 -1.36 8.33 -3.39
C GLU A 15 -0.06 8.42 -4.18
N LEU A 16 0.74 9.47 -3.93
CA LEU A 16 2.04 9.63 -4.58
C LEU A 16 3.00 8.47 -4.29
N ALA A 17 3.01 7.98 -3.04
CA ALA A 17 3.84 6.83 -2.68
C ALA A 17 3.38 5.57 -3.44
N ASN A 18 2.07 5.35 -3.55
CA ASN A 18 1.50 4.23 -4.30
C ASN A 18 1.82 4.33 -5.81
N GLU A 19 1.74 5.51 -6.40
CA GLU A 19 2.11 5.78 -7.81
C GLU A 19 3.58 5.43 -8.09
N GLU A 20 4.46 5.60 -7.09
CA GLU A 20 5.88 5.24 -7.15
C GLU A 20 6.14 3.77 -6.78
N GLY A 21 5.09 2.99 -6.52
CA GLY A 21 5.15 1.55 -6.25
C GLY A 21 5.24 1.18 -4.76
N PHE A 22 5.14 2.14 -3.84
CA PHE A 22 5.14 1.88 -2.40
C PHE A 22 3.72 1.67 -1.88
N THR A 23 3.30 0.43 -1.68
CA THR A 23 1.91 0.08 -1.30
C THR A 23 1.71 -0.25 0.17
N ASN A 24 2.70 -0.92 0.80
CA ASN A 24 2.58 -1.43 2.17
C ASN A 24 3.59 -0.77 3.11
N THR A 25 4.81 -0.57 2.63
CA THR A 25 5.91 -0.03 3.43
C THR A 25 6.72 0.98 2.64
N ILE A 26 7.32 1.90 3.37
CA ILE A 26 8.22 2.90 2.81
C ILE A 26 9.36 3.19 3.79
N THR A 27 10.57 3.37 3.27
CA THR A 27 11.71 3.72 4.12
C THR A 27 11.93 5.23 4.19
N ARG A 28 12.69 5.67 5.20
CA ARG A 28 13.15 7.07 5.28
C ARG A 28 13.94 7.49 4.04
N LYS A 29 14.70 6.58 3.43
CA LYS A 29 15.49 6.86 2.22
C LYS A 29 14.54 7.15 1.06
N ASP A 30 13.51 6.33 0.89
CA ASP A 30 12.50 6.50 -0.16
C ASP A 30 11.72 7.79 0.02
N ILE A 31 11.32 8.13 1.24
CA ILE A 31 10.69 9.43 1.55
C ILE A 31 11.57 10.62 1.14
N ILE A 32 12.89 10.52 1.34
CA ILE A 32 13.84 11.56 0.92
C ILE A 32 13.96 11.61 -0.60
N SER A 33 13.98 10.45 -1.27
CA SER A 33 13.97 10.36 -2.73
C SER A 33 12.71 10.98 -3.33
N LEU A 34 11.53 10.68 -2.77
CA LEU A 34 10.25 11.26 -3.18
C LEU A 34 10.22 12.77 -2.97
N GLN A 35 10.76 13.26 -1.86
CA GLN A 35 10.94 14.70 -1.63
C GLN A 35 11.81 15.34 -2.71
N GLY A 36 12.93 14.71 -3.08
CA GLY A 36 13.82 15.23 -4.12
C GLY A 36 13.17 15.22 -5.51
N LYS A 37 12.39 14.18 -5.82
CA LYS A 37 11.75 13.97 -7.13
C LYS A 37 10.51 14.85 -7.34
N HIS A 38 9.66 14.94 -6.32
CA HIS A 38 8.33 15.56 -6.39
C HIS A 38 8.21 16.89 -5.63
N GLY A 39 9.24 17.31 -4.91
CA GLY A 39 9.22 18.55 -4.13
C GLY A 39 8.29 18.52 -2.91
N ILE A 40 7.87 17.33 -2.47
CA ILE A 40 6.96 17.17 -1.33
C ILE A 40 7.64 17.42 0.02
N LYS A 41 6.83 17.77 1.03
CA LYS A 41 7.30 17.86 2.42
C LYS A 41 7.38 16.45 3.04
N LYS A 42 8.33 16.26 3.96
CA LYS A 42 8.45 15.00 4.71
C LYS A 42 7.19 14.77 5.57
N PRO A 43 6.58 13.57 5.53
CA PRO A 43 5.39 13.24 6.30
C PRO A 43 5.73 13.03 7.78
N ALA A 44 5.76 14.11 8.57
CA ALA A 44 6.05 14.03 10.00
C ALA A 44 5.06 13.12 10.75
N TRP A 45 3.80 13.07 10.30
CA TRP A 45 2.76 12.19 10.86
C TRP A 45 3.12 10.71 10.73
N LEU A 46 3.72 10.32 9.59
CA LEU A 46 4.15 8.95 9.32
C LEU A 46 5.44 8.63 10.09
N MET A 47 6.39 9.57 10.09
CA MET A 47 7.73 9.33 10.66
C MET A 47 7.80 9.41 12.18
N LYS A 48 6.98 10.25 12.81
CA LYS A 48 6.99 10.49 14.26
C LYS A 48 6.00 9.62 15.03
N ASN A 49 4.94 9.16 14.38
CA ASN A 49 3.95 8.33 15.05
C ASN A 49 4.43 6.87 15.10
N LEU A 50 4.51 6.32 16.30
CA LEU A 50 4.99 4.96 16.54
C LEU A 50 4.06 3.90 15.97
N THR A 51 2.77 4.19 15.77
CA THR A 51 1.82 3.25 15.19
C THR A 51 2.17 2.86 13.75
N TYR A 52 2.82 3.75 13.01
CA TYR A 52 3.29 3.48 11.65
C TYR A 52 4.72 2.96 11.61
N ARG A 53 5.46 2.95 12.73
CA ARG A 53 6.87 2.56 12.73
C ARG A 53 7.01 1.05 12.88
N LEU A 54 7.37 0.38 11.79
CA LEU A 54 7.63 -1.06 11.81
C LEU A 54 9.03 -1.35 12.38
N LYS A 55 10.06 -0.70 11.83
CA LYS A 55 11.47 -0.86 12.23
C LYS A 55 12.20 0.47 12.15
N ARG A 56 13.52 0.46 12.43
CA ARG A 56 14.36 1.65 12.29
C ARG A 56 14.33 2.12 10.84
N ALA A 57 13.77 3.31 10.62
CA ALA A 57 13.66 3.96 9.31
C ALA A 57 12.74 3.24 8.30
N GLU A 58 11.83 2.38 8.78
CA GLU A 58 10.84 1.66 7.97
C GLU A 58 9.45 1.90 8.55
N TYR A 59 8.53 2.33 7.69
CA TYR A 59 7.19 2.77 8.07
C TYR A 59 6.12 2.02 7.28
N SER A 60 5.02 1.67 7.95
CA SER A 60 3.80 1.14 7.34
C SER A 60 3.03 2.28 6.66
N LEU A 61 2.76 2.13 5.37
CA LEU A 61 1.88 3.05 4.64
C LEU A 61 0.43 2.61 4.86
N PRO A 62 -0.45 3.50 5.36
CA PRO A 62 -1.86 3.19 5.43
C PRO A 62 -2.40 3.05 4.01
N THR A 63 -3.08 1.94 3.72
CA THR A 63 -3.73 1.75 2.44
C THR A 63 -4.93 2.69 2.36
N LEU A 64 -4.92 3.65 1.44
CA LEU A 64 -6.15 4.35 1.05
C LEU A 64 -7.03 3.30 0.42
N GLY A 65 -8.19 3.04 1.05
CA GLY A 65 -9.06 1.91 0.76
C GLY A 65 -8.94 1.40 -0.67
N GLN A 66 -8.39 0.18 -0.81
CA GLN A 66 -8.44 -0.57 -2.06
C GLN A 66 -9.92 -0.80 -2.40
N VAL A 67 -10.52 0.17 -3.11
CA VAL A 67 -11.71 -0.03 -3.93
C VAL A 67 -11.29 -0.15 -5.41
N MET A 68 -10.00 -0.34 -5.68
CA MET A 68 -9.51 -0.70 -6.99
C MET A 68 -9.21 -2.19 -7.00
N GLU A 69 -10.30 -2.95 -7.14
CA GLU A 69 -10.41 -4.17 -7.93
C GLU A 69 -9.24 -5.16 -7.83
N THR A 70 -9.38 -6.15 -6.95
CA THR A 70 -8.73 -7.46 -7.13
C THR A 70 -9.72 -8.54 -6.73
N GLU A 71 -10.81 -8.66 -7.51
CA GLU A 71 -11.38 -9.97 -7.82
C GLU A 71 -10.86 -10.39 -9.20
N SER A 72 -9.54 -10.52 -9.32
CA SER A 72 -8.91 -11.32 -10.38
C SER A 72 -8.38 -12.62 -9.75
N SER A 73 -9.24 -13.33 -9.03
CA SER A 73 -9.07 -14.76 -8.83
C SER A 73 -9.65 -15.45 -10.05
N THR A 74 -8.79 -15.63 -11.06
CA THR A 74 -8.96 -16.65 -12.09
C THR A 74 -9.08 -18.01 -11.40
N ASP A 75 -10.29 -18.45 -11.08
CA ASP A 75 -10.50 -19.85 -10.73
C ASP A 75 -10.43 -20.66 -12.02
N SER A 76 -9.48 -21.57 -12.03
CA SER A 76 -9.07 -22.31 -13.22
C SER A 76 -10.12 -23.38 -13.50
N VAL A 77 -10.69 -23.35 -14.71
CA VAL A 77 -11.41 -24.51 -15.26
C VAL A 77 -10.43 -25.69 -15.28
N SER A 78 -10.65 -26.66 -14.38
CA SER A 78 -10.16 -28.02 -14.55
C SER A 78 -11.38 -28.88 -14.82
N ASP A 79 -11.63 -29.10 -16.12
CA ASP A 79 -12.43 -30.19 -16.63
C ASP A 79 -11.94 -31.51 -16.02
N ASN A 80 -12.76 -32.13 -15.18
CA ASN A 80 -12.66 -33.56 -14.90
C ASN A 80 -13.74 -34.26 -15.72
N VAL A 81 -13.39 -34.60 -16.96
CA VAL A 81 -14.05 -35.67 -17.70
C VAL A 81 -13.36 -36.97 -17.29
N GLU A 82 -14.09 -37.86 -16.62
CA GLU A 82 -13.87 -39.31 -16.76
C GLU A 82 -15.09 -40.07 -16.25
N ASP A 83 -15.94 -40.43 -17.21
CA ASP A 83 -16.82 -41.58 -17.17
C ASP A 83 -16.05 -42.83 -16.76
N ASN A 84 -16.55 -43.58 -15.77
CA ASN A 84 -16.47 -45.03 -15.89
C ASN A 84 -17.63 -45.74 -15.18
N VAL A 85 -18.33 -46.51 -16.00
CA VAL A 85 -19.43 -47.43 -15.72
C VAL A 85 -18.87 -48.70 -15.08
N GLN A 86 -19.56 -49.21 -14.04
CA GLN A 86 -19.60 -50.65 -13.75
C GLN A 86 -20.89 -51.05 -13.04
#